data_AF-A0A0F9CGY1-F1
#
_entry.id   AF-A0A0F9CGY1-F1
#
_cell.length_a   1.000
_cell.length_b   1.000
_cell.length_c   1.000
_cell.angle_alpha   90.00
_cell.angle_beta   90.00
_cell.angle_gamma   90.00
#
_symmetry.space_group_name_H-M   'P 1'
#
loop_
_entity.id
_entity.type
_entity.pdbx_description
1 polymer ?
#
loop_
_entity_poly.entity_id
_entity_poly.type
_entity_poly.pdbx_seq_one_letter_code
_entity_poly.pdbx_strand_id
1 'polypeptide(L)'
;MPKFRITYTVYADLELDQHVIDAVDDEWRSSFYNLHTPEDIAEHIGRNLIRNARLSMLDGWADQADTSASLAISNEEVEAEAHDAE
;
A
#
# COMPACT_ATOMS: atom_id res chain seq x y z
N MET A 1 -31.02 5.73 14.71
CA MET A 1 -30.24 4.59 14.18
C MET A 1 -28.99 4.46 15.00
N PRO A 2 -28.60 3.25 15.44
CA PRO A 2 -27.33 3.08 16.13
C PRO A 2 -26.15 3.41 15.20
N LYS A 3 -25.11 4.02 15.76
CA LYS A 3 -23.85 4.34 15.07
C LYS A 3 -22.73 3.63 15.82
N PHE A 4 -21.83 3.01 15.08
CA PHE A 4 -20.67 2.32 15.63
C PHE A 4 -19.42 2.86 14.94
N ARG A 5 -18.33 3.00 15.70
CA ARG A 5 -17.01 3.34 15.19
C ARG A 5 -16.13 2.11 15.33
N ILE A 6 -15.47 1.73 14.24
CA ILE A 6 -14.51 0.62 14.20
C ILE A 6 -13.19 1.19 13.70
N THR A 7 -12.09 0.81 14.33
CA THR A 7 -10.74 1.17 13.92
C THR A 7 -9.89 -0.09 13.98
N TYR A 8 -9.11 -0.34 12.94
CA TYR A 8 -8.21 -1.48 12.84
C TYR A 8 -6.81 -0.98 12.49
N THR A 9 -5.82 -1.60 13.09
CA THR A 9 -4.40 -1.47 12.72
C THR A 9 -4.02 -2.79 12.07
N VAL A 10 -3.42 -2.73 10.88
CA VAL A 10 -2.95 -3.92 10.17
C VAL A 10 -1.47 -3.75 9.89
N TYR A 11 -0.74 -4.85 10.04
CA TYR A 11 0.63 -4.96 9.53
C TYR A 11 0.57 -5.74 8.22
N ALA A 12 1.36 -5.29 7.26
CA ALA A 12 1.46 -5.95 5.97
C ALA A 12 2.90 -5.97 5.51
N ASP A 13 3.34 -7.14 5.04
CA ASP A 13 4.63 -7.32 4.41
C ASP A 13 4.44 -7.16 2.90
N LEU A 14 5.19 -6.23 2.31
CA LEU A 14 5.18 -5.96 0.88
C LEU A 14 6.48 -6.47 0.27
N GLU A 15 6.37 -7.35 -0.72
CA GLU A 15 7.48 -7.79 -1.54
C GLU A 15 7.34 -7.19 -2.94
N LEU A 16 8.42 -6.57 -3.43
CA LEU A 16 8.50 -5.99 -4.78
C LEU A 16 9.73 -6.54 -5.49
N ASP A 17 9.57 -6.92 -6.76
CA ASP A 17 10.71 -7.19 -7.62
C ASP A 17 11.51 -5.90 -7.87
N GLN A 18 12.83 -6.01 -8.03
CA GLN A 18 13.69 -4.84 -8.23
C GLN A 18 13.28 -4.00 -9.46
N HIS A 19 12.84 -4.64 -10.55
CA HIS A 19 12.41 -3.90 -11.75
C HIS A 19 11.15 -3.07 -11.54
N VAL A 20 10.35 -3.32 -10.50
CA VAL A 20 9.20 -2.47 -10.13
C VAL A 20 9.67 -1.16 -9.51
N ILE A 21 10.73 -1.21 -8.70
CA ILE A 21 11.37 -0.03 -8.10
C ILE A 21 12.02 0.81 -9.21
N ASP A 22 12.61 0.15 -10.20
CA ASP A 22 13.32 0.79 -11.30
C ASP A 22 12.39 1.22 -12.47
N ALA A 23 11.11 0.85 -12.44
CA ALA A 23 10.16 1.04 -13.56
C ALA A 23 9.90 2.50 -13.92
N VAL A 24 10.03 3.39 -12.94
CA VAL A 24 9.78 4.83 -13.06
C VAL A 24 11.09 5.54 -12.73
N ASP A 25 11.47 6.61 -13.43
CA ASP A 25 12.63 7.42 -13.04
C ASP A 25 12.25 8.54 -12.07
N ASP A 26 13.23 9.17 -11.42
CA ASP A 26 12.99 10.22 -10.43
C ASP A 26 12.30 11.45 -11.05
N GLU A 27 12.55 11.74 -12.32
CA GLU A 27 11.91 12.86 -13.03
C GLU A 27 10.41 12.62 -13.20
N TRP A 28 10.02 11.44 -13.67
CA TRP A 28 8.63 11.04 -13.79
C TRP A 28 7.96 10.99 -12.42
N ARG A 29 8.60 10.31 -11.45
CA ARG A 29 8.06 10.15 -10.09
C ARG A 29 7.77 11.51 -9.50
N SER A 30 8.78 12.37 -9.34
CA SER A 30 8.69 13.68 -8.68
C SER A 30 7.70 14.65 -9.34
N SER A 31 7.41 14.48 -10.63
CA SER A 31 6.46 15.32 -11.38
C SER A 31 5.00 15.03 -11.02
N PHE A 32 4.67 13.78 -10.67
CA PHE A 32 3.30 13.37 -10.34
C PHE A 32 3.11 13.04 -8.87
N TYR A 33 4.14 12.48 -8.23
CA TYR A 33 4.14 11.99 -6.87
C TYR A 33 5.45 12.37 -6.15
N ASN A 34 5.41 12.66 -4.86
CA ASN A 34 6.64 12.99 -4.11
C ASN A 34 7.39 11.69 -3.71
N LEU A 35 7.88 10.91 -4.68
CA LEU A 35 8.57 9.64 -4.46
C LEU A 35 10.05 9.77 -4.86
N HIS A 36 10.95 9.70 -3.87
CA HIS A 36 12.38 9.91 -4.07
C HIS A 36 13.22 8.72 -3.64
N THR A 37 12.65 7.80 -2.86
CA THR A 37 13.35 6.59 -2.40
C THR A 37 12.57 5.31 -2.75
N PRO A 38 13.23 4.14 -2.71
CA PRO A 38 12.54 2.86 -2.83
C PRO A 38 11.44 2.67 -1.79
N GLU A 39 11.62 3.18 -0.58
CA GLU A 39 10.63 3.13 0.49
C GLU A 39 9.39 3.96 0.16
N ASP A 40 9.55 5.14 -0.46
CA ASP A 40 8.42 5.95 -0.91
C ASP A 40 7.59 5.19 -1.97
N ILE A 41 8.28 4.54 -2.92
CA ILE A 41 7.63 3.70 -3.94
C ILE A 41 6.89 2.54 -3.28
N ALA A 42 7.55 1.83 -2.35
CA ALA A 42 6.95 0.72 -1.62
C ALA A 42 5.70 1.15 -0.84
N GLU A 43 5.75 2.29 -0.15
CA GLU A 43 4.59 2.84 0.56
C GLU A 43 3.46 3.19 -0.41
N HIS A 44 3.78 3.84 -1.54
CA HIS A 44 2.79 4.20 -2.55
C HIS A 44 2.08 2.97 -3.12
N ILE A 45 2.83 1.96 -3.55
CA ILE A 45 2.29 0.72 -4.09
C ILE A 45 1.50 -0.02 -3.01
N GLY A 46 2.08 -0.22 -1.82
CA GLY A 46 1.44 -0.94 -0.71
C GLY A 46 0.10 -0.35 -0.30
N ARG A 47 -0.01 0.98 -0.17
CA ARG A 47 -1.28 1.66 0.15
C ARG A 47 -2.36 1.43 -0.91
N ASN A 48 -1.97 1.33 -2.18
CA ASN A 48 -2.91 1.05 -3.26
C ASN A 48 -3.33 -0.43 -3.27
N LEU A 49 -2.40 -1.36 -3.06
CA LEU A 49 -2.71 -2.79 -2.97
C LEU A 49 -3.65 -3.10 -1.80
N ILE A 50 -3.46 -2.47 -0.63
CA ILE A 50 -4.38 -2.56 0.52
C ILE A 50 -5.81 -2.12 0.13
N ARG A 51 -5.95 -1.22 -0.83
CA ARG A 51 -7.23 -0.71 -1.36
C ARG A 51 -7.76 -1.54 -2.54
N ASN A 52 -7.28 -2.77 -2.72
CA ASN A 52 -7.62 -3.66 -3.84
C ASN A 52 -7.21 -3.16 -5.23
N ALA A 53 -6.24 -2.24 -5.33
CA ALA A 53 -5.61 -1.97 -6.61
C ALA A 53 -4.69 -3.14 -7.00
N ARG A 54 -4.38 -3.24 -8.30
CA ARG A 54 -3.34 -4.13 -8.83
C ARG A 54 -2.20 -3.29 -9.36
N LEU A 55 -0.99 -3.86 -9.47
CA LEU A 55 0.18 -3.11 -9.93
C LEU A 55 -0.04 -2.50 -11.32
N SER A 56 -0.60 -3.28 -12.25
CA SER A 56 -0.96 -2.83 -13.61
C SER A 56 -2.03 -1.72 -13.67
N MET A 57 -2.66 -1.38 -12.55
CA MET A 57 -3.63 -0.29 -12.46
C MET A 57 -3.00 1.02 -11.97
N LEU A 58 -1.73 1.01 -11.56
CA LEU A 58 -1.05 2.18 -11.02
C LEU A 58 -0.35 2.95 -12.15
N ASP A 59 -0.52 4.27 -12.15
CA ASP A 59 0.20 5.15 -13.05
C ASP A 59 1.71 4.97 -12.84
N GLY A 60 2.47 4.77 -13.93
CA GLY A 60 3.91 4.49 -13.87
C GLY A 60 4.26 2.99 -13.80
N TRP A 61 3.31 2.14 -13.41
CA TRP A 61 3.50 0.68 -13.33
C TRP A 61 2.52 -0.13 -14.19
N ALA A 62 1.78 0.51 -15.08
CA ALA A 62 0.79 -0.13 -15.95
C ALA A 62 1.35 -1.27 -16.82
N ASP A 63 2.62 -1.17 -17.21
CA ASP A 63 3.31 -2.18 -18.01
C ASP A 63 3.93 -3.31 -17.17
N GLN A 64 3.83 -3.24 -15.84
CA GLN A 64 4.36 -4.26 -14.93
C GLN A 64 3.35 -5.37 -14.68
N ALA A 65 3.84 -6.60 -14.49
CA ALA A 65 3.00 -7.73 -14.16
C ALA A 65 2.51 -7.65 -12.71
N ASP A 66 1.22 -7.92 -12.47
CA ASP A 66 0.62 -7.93 -11.12
C ASP A 66 1.35 -8.90 -10.16
N THR A 67 2.03 -9.91 -10.68
CA THR A 67 2.80 -10.89 -9.90
C THR A 67 4.14 -10.37 -9.38
N SER A 68 4.61 -9.21 -9.85
CA SER A 68 5.86 -8.58 -9.40
C SER A 68 5.72 -7.75 -8.13
N ALA A 69 4.52 -7.70 -7.56
CA ALA A 69 4.24 -7.15 -6.25
C ALA A 69 3.33 -8.12 -5.48
N SER A 70 3.69 -8.43 -4.23
CA SER A 70 2.86 -9.27 -3.37
C SER A 70 2.69 -8.63 -1.99
N LEU A 71 1.49 -8.71 -1.44
CA LEU A 71 1.14 -8.14 -0.14
C LEU A 71 0.60 -9.25 0.75
N ALA A 72 1.27 -9.51 1.86
CA ALA A 72 0.81 -10.43 2.90
C ALA A 72 0.35 -9.61 4.11
N ILE A 73 -0.97 -9.63 4.38
CA ILE A 73 -1.53 -8.95 5.56
C ILE A 73 -1.46 -9.92 6.75
N SER A 74 -0.68 -9.57 7.76
CA SER A 74 -0.67 -10.27 9.04
C SER A 74 -1.61 -9.58 10.01
N ASN A 75 -2.65 -10.30 10.44
CA ASN A 75 -3.46 -9.88 11.57
C ASN A 75 -2.69 -10.21 12.85
N GLU A 76 -1.95 -9.26 13.40
CA GLU A 76 -1.77 -9.28 14.86
C GLU A 76 -3.10 -8.80 15.46
N GLU A 77 -3.78 -9.68 16.20
CA GLU A 77 -4.95 -9.28 16.98
C GLU A 77 -4.51 -8.22 18.00
N VAL A 78 -4.71 -6.94 17.67
CA VAL A 78 -4.69 -5.90 18.69
C VAL A 78 -6.03 -5.98 19.39
N GLU A 79 -6.03 -6.42 20.66
CA GLU A 79 -7.22 -6.43 21.51
C GLU A 79 -7.94 -5.09 21.38
N ALA A 80 -9.16 -5.11 20.84
CA ALA A 80 -9.97 -3.93 20.73
C ALA A 80 -10.40 -3.51 22.15
N GLU A 81 -9.76 -2.48 22.71
CA GLU A 81 -10.30 -1.80 23.88
C GLU A 81 -11.60 -1.10 23.47
N ALA A 82 -12.72 -1.74 23.80
CA ALA A 82 -14.03 -1.13 23.70
C ALA A 82 -14.08 0.05 24.69
N HIS A 83 -13.96 1.28 24.18
CA HIS A 83 -14.32 2.45 24.96
C HIS A 83 -15.84 2.59 24.93
N ASP A 84 -16.47 2.31 26.08
CA ASP A 84 -17.85 2.70 26.33
C ASP A 84 -17.97 4.22 26.17
N ALA A 85 -18.91 4.64 25.33
CA ALA A 85 -19.29 6.04 25.22
C ALA A 85 -20.15 6.40 26.44
N GLU A 86 -19.66 7.32 27.28
CA GLU A 86 -20.46 8.02 28.31
C GLU A 86 -21.61 8.83 27.68
#